data_AF-A0A6V7IUL8-F1
#
_entry.id   AF-A0A6V7IUL8-F1
#
_cell.length_a   1.000
_cell.length_b   1.000
_cell.length_c   1.000
_cell.angle_alpha   90.00
_cell.angle_beta   90.00
_cell.angle_gamma   90.00
#
_symmetry.space_group_name_H-M   'P 1'
#
loop_
_entity.id
_entity.type
_entity.pdbx_description
1 polymer ?
#
loop_
_entity_poly.entity_id
_entity_poly.type
_entity_poly.pdbx_seq_one_letter_code
_entity_poly.pdbx_strand_id
1 'polypeptide(L)'
;IFGWQPEFYNDTEHLPPNMPKDLETRIKTAKVRNPAELETIWVSCEGENPADVENIGPIQYKPSSGFPGYYFPYTNSPGYLSPLVAVWFESPK
;
A
#
# COMPACT_ATOMS: atom_id res chain seq x y z
N ILE A 1 9.34 8.36 -11.10
CA ILE A 1 9.65 9.82 -11.11
C ILE A 1 11.09 9.97 -10.64
N PHE A 2 11.96 10.63 -11.42
CA PHE A 2 13.36 10.80 -11.03
C PHE A 2 13.46 11.67 -9.77
N GLY A 3 14.24 11.22 -8.79
CA GLY A 3 14.48 11.96 -7.53
C GLY A 3 13.27 12.10 -6.61
N TRP A 4 12.15 11.44 -6.90
CA TRP A 4 10.97 11.52 -6.03
C TRP A 4 11.18 10.75 -4.73
N GLN A 5 10.91 11.42 -3.61
CA GLN A 5 10.99 10.87 -2.26
C GLN A 5 9.56 10.69 -1.70
N PRO A 6 9.20 9.50 -1.18
CA PRO A 6 7.94 9.31 -0.49
C PRO A 6 7.91 10.02 0.87
N GLU A 7 6.73 10.50 1.24
CA GLU A 7 6.39 10.87 2.62
C GLU A 7 5.56 9.74 3.23
N PHE A 8 5.94 9.27 4.43
CA PHE A 8 5.33 8.10 5.06
C PHE A 8 4.36 8.48 6.19
N TYR A 9 3.39 7.60 6.45
CA TYR A 9 2.48 7.72 7.60
C TYR A 9 3.15 7.24 8.90
N ASN A 10 4.06 8.05 9.43
CA ASN A 10 4.75 7.74 10.69
C ASN A 10 3.86 7.95 11.92
N ASP A 11 2.90 8.87 11.84
CA ASP A 11 1.89 9.08 12.88
C ASP A 11 0.64 8.24 12.61
N THR A 12 0.51 7.14 13.35
CA THR A 12 -0.62 6.21 13.24
C THR A 12 -1.84 6.63 14.06
N GLU A 13 -1.72 7.66 14.90
CA GLU A 13 -2.83 8.17 15.71
C GLU A 13 -3.66 9.19 14.93
N HIS A 14 -3.03 9.92 14.01
CA HIS A 14 -3.66 10.95 13.18
C HIS A 14 -3.65 10.60 11.68
N LEU A 15 -4.15 9.40 11.35
CA LEU A 15 -4.32 9.00 9.94
C LEU A 15 -5.46 9.81 9.28
N PRO A 16 -5.38 10.06 7.94
CA PRO A 16 -6.42 10.78 7.21
C PRO A 16 -7.83 10.20 7.42
N PRO A 17 -8.87 11.03 7.57
CA PRO A 17 -10.22 10.56 7.88
C PRO A 17 -10.87 9.75 6.75
N ASN A 18 -10.40 9.93 5.51
CA ASN A 18 -10.84 9.22 4.33
C ASN A 18 -10.02 7.94 4.05
N MET A 19 -9.09 7.57 4.93
CA MET A 19 -8.33 6.32 4.79
C MET A 19 -9.26 5.11 5.00
N PRO A 20 -9.20 4.08 4.14
CA PRO A 20 -9.94 2.85 4.34
C PRO A 20 -9.58 2.17 5.67
N LYS A 21 -10.59 1.65 6.38
CA LYS A 21 -10.41 1.04 7.72
C LYS A 21 -9.54 -0.21 7.72
N ASP A 22 -9.56 -0.97 6.64
CA ASP A 22 -8.66 -2.12 6.47
C ASP A 22 -7.20 -1.63 6.37
N LEU A 23 -6.96 -0.53 5.64
CA LEU A 23 -5.64 0.04 5.48
C LEU A 23 -5.12 0.64 6.80
N GLU A 24 -5.95 1.41 7.53
CA GLU A 24 -5.59 1.92 8.87
C GLU A 24 -5.13 0.78 9.79
N THR A 25 -5.87 -0.34 9.76
CA THR A 25 -5.56 -1.51 10.58
C THR A 25 -4.23 -2.12 10.17
N ARG A 26 -3.96 -2.28 8.86
CA ARG A 26 -2.69 -2.81 8.35
C ARG A 26 -1.50 -1.94 8.76
N ILE A 27 -1.62 -0.61 8.67
CA ILE A 27 -0.57 0.33 9.09
C ILE A 27 -0.30 0.19 10.59
N LYS A 28 -1.36 0.18 11.41
CA LYS A 28 -1.23 0.02 12.88
C LYS A 28 -0.60 -1.32 13.25
N THR A 29 -1.01 -2.41 12.61
CA THR A 29 -0.40 -3.74 12.81
C THR A 29 1.07 -3.76 12.39
N ALA A 30 1.41 -3.12 11.26
CA ALA A 30 2.80 -3.01 10.82
C ALA A 30 3.66 -2.25 11.83
N LYS A 31 3.18 -1.12 12.38
CA LYS A 31 3.86 -0.38 13.46
C LYS A 31 4.18 -1.27 14.66
N VAL A 32 3.21 -2.08 15.09
CA VAL A 32 3.38 -3.00 16.23
C VAL A 32 4.37 -4.11 15.90
N ARG A 33 4.36 -4.64 14.67
CA ARG A 33 5.27 -5.69 14.22
C ARG A 33 6.72 -5.20 14.12
N ASN A 34 6.91 -4.10 13.40
CA ASN A 34 8.20 -3.46 13.22
C ASN A 34 7.99 -2.00 12.75
N PRO A 35 8.36 -0.99 13.56
CA PRO A 35 8.20 0.41 13.19
C PRO A 35 8.85 0.80 11.86
N ALA A 36 9.93 0.12 11.43
CA ALA A 36 10.57 0.38 10.14
C ALA A 36 9.67 0.05 8.94
N GLU A 37 8.63 -0.77 9.11
CA GLU A 37 7.67 -1.06 8.04
C GLU A 37 6.74 0.12 7.75
N LEU A 38 6.68 1.13 8.63
CA LEU A 38 5.97 2.37 8.35
C LEU A 38 6.57 3.13 7.16
N GLU A 39 7.85 2.90 6.85
CA GLU A 39 8.53 3.38 5.64
C GLU A 39 8.08 2.60 4.39
N THR A 40 6.77 2.49 4.21
CA THR A 40 6.11 1.82 3.09
C THR A 40 5.15 2.79 2.44
N ILE A 41 5.16 2.83 1.11
CA ILE A 41 4.12 3.48 0.32
C ILE A 41 2.94 2.50 0.26
N TRP A 42 1.91 2.77 1.07
CA TRP A 42 0.76 1.89 1.22
C TRP A 42 -0.18 1.94 0.01
N VAL A 43 -0.77 0.80 -0.32
CA VAL A 43 -1.75 0.65 -1.41
C VAL A 43 -3.03 0.03 -0.87
N SER A 44 -4.16 0.62 -1.23
CA SER A 44 -5.49 0.04 -1.09
C SER A 44 -6.26 0.22 -2.41
N CYS A 45 -7.15 -0.72 -2.70
CA CYS A 45 -7.96 -0.81 -3.90
C CYS A 45 -9.42 -0.98 -3.48
N GLU A 46 -10.31 -0.30 -4.19
CA GLU A 46 -11.75 -0.36 -4.03
C GLU A 46 -12.42 -0.43 -5.40
N GLY A 47 -13.70 -0.81 -5.45
CA GLY A 47 -14.49 -0.82 -6.68
C GLY A 47 -14.80 0.61 -7.15
N GLU A 48 -14.80 0.85 -8.46
CA GLU A 48 -15.05 2.17 -9.04
C GLU A 48 -16.53 2.55 -8.95
N ASN A 49 -17.43 1.63 -9.27
CA ASN A 49 -18.87 1.81 -9.19
C ASN A 49 -19.49 1.03 -8.02
N PRO A 50 -20.70 1.38 -7.55
CA PRO A 50 -21.39 0.62 -6.51
C PRO A 50 -21.52 -0.87 -6.83
N ALA A 51 -21.78 -1.21 -8.10
CA ALA A 51 -21.84 -2.61 -8.53
C ALA A 51 -20.47 -3.31 -8.44
N ASP A 52 -19.36 -2.60 -8.68
CA ASP A 52 -18.02 -3.16 -8.52
C ASP A 52 -17.74 -3.42 -7.05
N VAL A 53 -18.09 -2.47 -6.16
CA VAL A 53 -17.91 -2.62 -4.71
C VAL A 53 -18.65 -3.85 -4.18
N GLU A 54 -19.86 -4.12 -4.67
CA GLU A 54 -20.66 -5.29 -4.27
C GLU A 54 -20.10 -6.62 -4.80
N ASN A 55 -19.42 -6.60 -5.95
CA ASN A 55 -18.99 -7.80 -6.66
C ASN A 55 -17.50 -8.11 -6.60
N ILE A 56 -16.64 -7.17 -6.14
CA ILE A 56 -15.17 -7.30 -6.15
C ILE A 56 -14.63 -8.46 -5.31
N GLY A 57 -15.37 -8.86 -4.26
CA GLY A 57 -14.97 -9.92 -3.34
C GLY A 57 -13.70 -9.59 -2.53
N PRO A 58 -13.10 -10.58 -1.84
CA PRO A 58 -11.89 -10.38 -1.05
C PRO A 58 -10.68 -10.04 -1.92
N ILE A 59 -9.89 -9.05 -1.47
CA ILE A 59 -8.65 -8.61 -2.13
C ILE A 59 -7.43 -8.99 -1.30
N GLN A 60 -6.51 -9.76 -1.90
CA GLN A 60 -5.18 -10.01 -1.36
C GLN A 60 -4.11 -9.23 -2.11
N TYR A 61 -3.12 -8.73 -1.37
CA TYR A 61 -1.94 -8.07 -1.92
C TYR A 61 -0.74 -8.98 -1.76
N LYS A 62 0.06 -9.13 -2.82
CA LYS A 62 1.27 -9.95 -2.82
C LYS A 62 2.48 -9.13 -3.30
N PRO A 63 3.65 -9.22 -2.65
CA PRO A 63 3.88 -9.92 -1.37
C PRO A 63 3.27 -9.20 -0.16
N SER A 64 3.02 -7.89 -0.27
CA SER A 64 2.45 -7.04 0.78
C SER A 64 1.62 -5.91 0.16
N SER A 65 0.84 -5.21 0.97
CA SER A 65 -0.05 -4.11 0.54
C SER A 65 0.67 -2.77 0.40
N GLY A 66 1.78 -2.74 -0.35
CA GLY A 66 2.53 -1.51 -0.56
C GLY A 66 3.92 -1.73 -1.11
N PHE A 67 4.61 -0.62 -1.36
CA PHE A 67 5.99 -0.59 -1.86
C PHE A 67 6.94 -0.18 -0.74
N PRO A 68 7.95 -1.00 -0.42
CA PRO A 68 8.95 -0.61 0.57
C PRO A 68 9.71 0.66 0.16
N GLY A 69 9.94 1.56 1.11
CA GLY A 69 10.55 2.86 0.87
C GLY A 69 11.97 2.82 0.33
N TYR A 70 12.73 1.76 0.64
CA TYR A 70 14.12 1.60 0.20
C TYR A 70 14.30 1.45 -1.33
N TYR A 71 13.22 1.29 -2.10
CA TYR A 71 13.25 1.34 -3.56
C TYR A 71 13.26 2.78 -4.11
N PHE A 72 13.16 3.80 -3.25
CA PHE A 72 13.07 5.21 -3.63
C PHE A 72 14.14 6.03 -2.89
N PRO A 73 14.68 7.09 -3.51
CA PRO A 73 14.26 7.67 -4.78
C PRO A 73 14.82 6.93 -6.00
N TYR A 74 14.12 7.03 -7.13
CA TYR A 74 14.65 6.53 -8.40
C TYR A 74 15.72 7.50 -8.94
N THR A 75 16.96 7.01 -9.09
CA THR A 75 18.12 7.80 -9.52
C THR A 75 18.73 7.33 -10.85
N ASN A 76 18.00 6.54 -11.64
CA ASN A 76 18.48 5.98 -12.93
C ASN A 76 19.73 5.07 -12.78
N SER A 77 19.86 4.40 -11.64
CA SER A 77 20.92 3.43 -11.39
C SER A 77 20.80 2.22 -12.32
N PRO A 78 21.92 1.75 -12.93
CA PRO A 78 21.90 0.54 -13.76
C PRO A 78 21.35 -0.66 -12.99
N GLY A 79 20.42 -1.40 -13.62
CA GLY A 79 19.81 -2.59 -13.00
C GLY A 79 18.70 -2.29 -11.98
N TYR A 80 18.28 -1.03 -11.84
CA TYR A 80 17.12 -0.69 -11.00
C TYR A 80 15.86 -1.43 -11.49
N LEU A 81 15.15 -2.06 -10.55
CA LEU A 81 13.86 -2.69 -10.77
C LEU A 81 12.82 -1.98 -9.91
N SER A 82 11.80 -1.42 -10.56
CA SER A 82 10.65 -0.85 -9.85
C SER A 82 9.94 -1.95 -9.06
N PRO A 83 9.56 -1.71 -7.79
CA PRO A 83 8.83 -2.70 -7.01
C PRO A 83 7.42 -2.89 -7.61
N LEU A 84 6.90 -4.11 -7.48
CA LEU A 84 5.58 -4.49 -7.97
C LEU A 84 4.74 -5.04 -6.82
N VAL A 85 3.44 -4.75 -6.85
CA VAL A 85 2.45 -5.35 -5.96
C VAL A 85 1.39 -6.00 -6.84
N ALA A 86 1.19 -7.30 -6.67
CA ALA A 86 0.10 -8.00 -7.32
C ALA A 86 -1.16 -7.90 -6.45
N VAL A 87 -2.28 -7.54 -7.08
CA VAL A 87 -3.60 -7.50 -6.46
C VAL A 87 -4.37 -8.72 -6.95
N TRP A 88 -4.79 -9.56 -6.02
CA TRP A 88 -5.54 -10.78 -6.29
C TRP A 88 -6.95 -10.67 -5.74
N PHE A 89 -7.92 -10.67 -6.65
CA PHE A 89 -9.35 -10.80 -6.35
C PHE A 89 -9.69 -12.29 -6.22
N GLU A 90 -9.94 -12.76 -5.01
CA GLU A 90 -10.07 -14.20 -4.74
C GLU A 90 -11.34 -14.82 -5.33
N SER A 91 -12.44 -14.08 -5.31
CA SER A 91 -13.77 -14.56 -5.75
C SER A 91 -14.67 -13.39 -6.16
N PRO A 92 -14.33 -12.69 -7.25
CA PRO A 92 -15.22 -11.67 -7.81
C PRO A 92 -16.49 -12.33 -8.39
N LYS A 93 -17.62 -11.62 -8.33
CA LYS A 93 -18.93 -12.09 -8.81
C LYS A 93 -19.39 -11.38 -10.08
#